data_AF-A0AAN8QX53-F1
#
_entry.id   AF-A0AAN8QX53-F1
#
_cell.length_a   1.000
_cell.length_b   1.000
_cell.length_c   1.000
_cell.angle_alpha   90.00
_cell.angle_beta   90.00
_cell.angle_gamma   90.00
#
_symmetry.space_group_name_H-M   'P 1'
#
loop_
_entity.id
_entity.type
_entity.pdbx_description
1 polymer ?
#
loop_
_entity_poly.entity_id
_entity_poly.type
_entity_poly.pdbx_seq_one_letter_code
_entity_poly.pdbx_strand_id
1 'polypeptide(L)' 'MGPFTMQGVSEPAGQRGVIPRVFEHVFESIQCAENTKFPVRASYLEIYNEEIRDLLGNDTKQKMEQFTQHPRGTGRLT' A
#
# COMPACT_ATOMS: atom_id res chain seq x y z
N MET A 1 7.97 2.25 -13.60
CA MET A 1 8.64 2.98 -12.50
C MET A 1 9.55 1.99 -11.78
N GLY A 2 10.78 2.36 -11.46
CA GLY A 2 11.73 1.46 -10.78
C GLY A 2 11.68 1.57 -9.25
N PRO A 3 12.37 0.66 -8.52
CA PRO A 3 12.40 0.66 -7.05
C PRO A 3 12.96 1.97 -6.48
N PHE A 4 13.95 2.58 -7.14
CA PHE A 4 14.50 3.86 -6.71
C PHE A 4 13.49 5.02 -6.80
N THR A 5 12.66 5.07 -7.84
CA THR A 5 11.63 6.10 -7.97
C THR A 5 10.51 5.91 -6.93
N MET A 6 10.11 4.66 -6.69
CA MET A 6 8.98 4.35 -5.79
C MET A 6 9.38 4.40 -4.30
N GLN A 7 10.48 3.77 -3.92
CA GLN A 7 10.95 3.70 -2.54
C GLN A 7 12.03 4.74 -2.24
N GLY A 8 12.99 4.89 -3.15
CA GLY A 8 14.17 5.72 -2.94
C GLY A 8 15.04 5.22 -1.78
N VAL A 9 15.73 6.14 -1.12
CA VAL A 9 16.50 5.87 0.10
C VAL A 9 15.96 6.71 1.25
N SER A 10 16.07 6.20 2.48
CA SER A 10 15.55 6.89 3.67
C SER A 10 16.28 8.19 3.96
N GLU A 11 17.60 8.20 3.72
CA GLU A 11 18.51 9.33 3.94
C GLU A 11 19.43 9.49 2.71
N PRO A 12 19.66 10.73 2.24
CA PRO A 12 19.07 11.98 2.72
C PRO A 12 17.60 12.12 2.29
N ALA A 13 16.79 12.89 3.03
CA ALA A 13 15.34 13.08 2.77
C ALA A 13 15.01 13.49 1.32
N GLY A 14 15.91 14.22 0.65
CA GLY A 14 15.77 14.60 -0.77
C GLY A 14 15.72 13.42 -1.74
N GLN A 15 16.19 12.23 -1.33
CA GLN A 15 16.22 11.01 -2.14
C GLN A 15 15.12 9.99 -1.78
N ARG A 16 14.18 10.34 -0.90
CA ARG A 16 13.00 9.51 -0.64
C ARG A 16 12.14 9.41 -1.91
N GLY A 17 11.62 8.22 -2.17
CA GLY A 17 10.74 7.94 -3.31
C GLY A 17 9.29 8.38 -3.09
N VAL A 18 8.42 7.99 -4.01
CA VAL A 18 6.99 8.35 -3.98
C VAL A 18 6.26 7.75 -2.77
N ILE A 19 6.48 6.47 -2.45
CA ILE A 19 5.77 5.75 -1.37
C ILE A 19 5.92 6.46 -0.02
N PRO A 20 7.14 6.70 0.51
CA PRO A 20 7.30 7.39 1.80
C PRO A 20 6.71 8.81 1.80
N ARG A 21 6.85 9.57 0.70
CA ARG A 21 6.30 10.93 0.57
C ARG A 21 4.78 10.97 0.59
N VAL A 22 4.12 9.99 -0.06
CA VAL A 22 2.66 9.90 -0.06
C VAL A 22 2.15 9.59 1.33
N PHE A 23 2.81 8.70 2.08
CA PHE A 23 2.43 8.44 3.47
C PHE A 23 2.55 9.71 4.33
N GLU A 24 3.66 10.44 4.25
CA GLU A 24 3.83 11.73 4.96
C GLU A 24 2.69 12.70 4.61
N HIS A 25 2.43 12.93 3.32
CA HIS A 25 1.40 13.85 2.86
C HIS A 25 -0.03 13.47 3.30
N VAL A 26 -0.37 12.18 3.24
CA VAL A 26 -1.69 11.68 3.68
C VAL A 26 -1.86 11.91 5.19
N PHE A 27 -0.84 11.59 6.00
CA PHE A 27 -0.93 11.75 7.44
C PHE A 27 -0.86 13.21 7.89
N GLU A 28 -0.16 14.09 7.17
CA GLU A 28 -0.24 15.55 7.37
C GLU A 28 -1.65 16.06 7.12
N SER A 29 -2.28 15.62 6.02
CA SER A 29 -3.66 16.03 5.68
C SER A 29 -4.68 15.58 6.73
N ILE A 30 -4.51 14.36 7.27
CA ILE A 30 -5.36 13.83 8.35
C ILE A 30 -5.18 14.64 9.64
N GLN A 31 -3.96 15.04 9.98
CA GLN A 31 -3.69 15.83 11.19
C GLN A 31 -4.31 17.22 11.16
N CYS A 32 -4.40 17.84 9.99
CA CYS A 32 -5.02 19.16 9.82
C CYS A 32 -6.56 19.14 9.87
N ALA A 33 -7.21 17.98 9.82
CA ALA A 33 -8.66 17.86 9.80
C ALA A 33 -9.23 17.64 11.21
N GLU A 34 -9.93 18.64 11.75
CA GLU A 34 -10.59 18.52 13.05
C GLU A 34 -11.91 17.74 12.97
N ASN A 35 -12.27 17.06 14.07
CA ASN A 35 -13.55 16.38 14.27
C ASN A 35 -13.93 15.30 13.22
N THR A 36 -12.98 14.80 12.44
CA THR A 36 -13.22 13.78 11.42
C THR A 36 -12.35 12.53 11.66
N LYS A 37 -12.93 11.33 11.49
CA LYS A 37 -12.19 10.06 11.61
C LYS A 37 -11.87 9.49 10.24
N PHE A 38 -10.59 9.20 10.00
CA PHE A 38 -10.10 8.63 8.75
C PHE A 38 -9.54 7.22 8.98
N PRO A 39 -10.31 6.14 8.70
CA PRO A 39 -9.75 4.79 8.74
C PRO A 39 -8.80 4.60 7.57
N VAL A 40 -7.49 4.51 7.86
CA VAL A 40 -6.47 4.21 6.85
C VAL A 40 -6.26 2.71 6.79
N ARG A 41 -6.26 2.15 5.57
CA ARG A 41 -5.95 0.74 5.30
C ARG A 41 -4.86 0.67 4.23
N ALA A 42 -3.93 -0.26 4.38
CA ALA A 42 -2.91 -0.55 3.40
C ALA A 42 -2.88 -2.06 3.13
N SER A 43 -2.53 -2.42 1.90
CA SER A 43 -2.26 -3.79 1.48
C SER A 43 -1.03 -3.74 0.60
N TYR A 44 -0.11 -4.69 0.78
CA TYR A 44 1.10 -4.74 -0.02
C TYR A 44 1.20 -6.13 -0.65
N LEU A 45 1.14 -6.18 -1.98
CA LEU A 45 1.02 -7.41 -2.74
C LEU A 45 2.18 -7.53 -3.71
N GLU A 46 2.69 -8.74 -3.88
CA GLU A 46 3.61 -9.11 -4.95
C GLU A 46 2.88 -9.97 -5.98
N ILE A 47 3.14 -9.72 -7.27
CA ILE A 47 2.77 -10.64 -8.35
C ILE A 47 4.07 -11.26 -8.84
N TYR A 48 4.30 -12.51 -8.50
CA TYR A 48 5.49 -13.26 -8.89
C TYR A 48 5.06 -14.54 -9.59
N ASN A 49 5.52 -14.74 -10.84
CA ASN A 49 5.15 -15.91 -11.64
C ASN A 49 3.63 -16.14 -11.72
N GLU A 50 2.87 -15.07 -11.98
CA GLU A 50 1.40 -15.10 -12.05
C GLU A 50 0.69 -15.48 -10.74
N GLU A 51 1.42 -15.57 -9.62
CA GLU A 51 0.86 -15.77 -8.28
C GLU A 51 0.82 -14.46 -7.50
N ILE A 52 -0.30 -14.20 -6.84
CA ILE A 52 -0.45 -13.06 -5.92
C ILE A 52 -0.08 -13.50 -4.51
N ARG A 53 0.79 -12.72 -3.85
CA ARG A 53 1.26 -12.97 -2.49
C ARG A 53 1.03 -11.77 -1.60
N ASP A 54 0.49 -12.01 -0.40
CA ASP A 54 0.42 -10.97 0.64
C ASP A 54 1.81 -10.76 1.23
N LEU A 55 2.33 -9.54 1.15
CA LEU A 55 3.61 -9.20 1.79
C LEU A 55 3.43 -8.77 3.25
N LEU A 56 2.19 -8.50 3.70
CA LEU A 56 1.87 -8.12 5.08
C LEU A 56 1.12 -9.23 5.84
N GLY A 57 0.68 -10.27 5.16
CA GLY A 57 -0.01 -11.42 5.75
C GLY A 57 0.93 -12.30 6.59
N ASN A 58 0.34 -13.06 7.53
CA ASN A 58 1.09 -13.98 8.39
C ASN A 58 1.75 -15.14 7.62
N ASP A 59 1.18 -15.53 6.49
CA ASP A 59 1.75 -16.53 5.58
C ASP A 59 1.92 -15.92 4.19
N THR A 60 3.12 -15.45 3.91
CA THR A 60 3.51 -14.82 2.63
C THR A 60 3.48 -15.79 1.45
N LYS A 61 3.39 -17.11 1.70
CA LYS A 61 3.24 -18.16 0.68
C LYS A 61 1.81 -18.61 0.50
N GLN A 62 0.87 -18.09 1.29
CA GLN A 62 -0.53 -18.39 1.12
C GLN A 62 -0.99 -17.82 -0.22
N LYS A 63 -1.17 -18.73 -1.19
CA LYS A 63 -1.65 -18.41 -2.52
C LYS A 63 -3.06 -17.81 -2.41
N MET A 64 -3.23 -16.58 -2.87
CA MET A 64 -4.56 -15.98 -2.97
C MET A 64 -5.23 -16.46 -4.25
N GLU A 65 -6.29 -17.24 -4.14
CA GLU A 65 -6.90 -17.91 -5.30
C GLU A 65 -8.03 -17.11 -5.98
N GLN A 66 -8.53 -16.00 -5.42
CA GLN A 66 -9.67 -15.29 -6.03
C GLN A 66 -9.62 -13.77 -5.88
N PHE A 67 -9.39 -13.06 -6.99
CA PHE A 67 -9.84 -11.69 -7.14
C PHE A 67 -11.35 -11.68 -7.42
N THR A 68 -12.16 -11.53 -6.39
CA THR A 68 -13.59 -11.27 -6.60
C THR A 68 -13.78 -9.78 -6.86
N GLN A 69 -14.12 -9.41 -8.11
CA GLN A 69 -14.61 -8.07 -8.40
C GLN A 69 -15.97 -7.88 -7.71
N HIS A 70 -15.99 -7.17 -6.58
CA HIS A 70 -17.24 -6.65 -6.06
C HIS A 70 -17.77 -5.57 -7.03
N PRO A 71 -19.08 -5.55 -7.34
CA PRO A 71 -19.68 -4.60 -8.29
C PRO A 71 -19.55 -3.12 -7.87
N ARG A 72 -19.05 -2.84 -6.67
CA ARG A 72 -18.78 -1.50 -6.13
C ARG A 72 -17.30 -1.07 -6.21
N GLY A 73 -16.45 -1.80 -6.93
CA GLY A 73 -15.02 -1.47 -7.10
C GLY A 73 -14.18 -1.60 -5.83
N THR A 74 -14.79 -2.00 -4.72
CA THR A 74 -14.12 -2.27 -3.44
C THR A 74 -13.71 -3.74 -3.44
N GLY A 75 -12.56 -4.04 -4.01
CA GLY A 75 -11.95 -5.36 -3.89
C GLY A 75 -11.76 -5.68 -2.41
N ARG A 76 -12.53 -6.61 -1.88
CA ARG A 76 -12.34 -7.16 -0.55
C ARG A 76 -11.69 -8.52 -0.75
N LEU A 77 -10.42 -8.64 -0.38
CA LEU A 77 -9.77 -9.93 -0.18
C LEU A 77 -10.50 -10.62 0.99
N THR A 78 -11.04 -11.80 0.75
CA THR A 78 -11.57 -12.73 1.76
C THR A 78 -10.82 -14.02 1.67
#